data_AF-A0A1Q7A448-F1
#
_entry.id   AF-A0A1Q7A448-F1
#
_cell.length_a   1.000
_cell.length_b   1.000
_cell.length_c   1.000
_cell.angle_alpha   90.00
_cell.angle_beta   90.00
_cell.angle_gamma   90.00
#
_symmetry.space_group_name_H-M   'P 1'
#
loop_
_entity.id
_entity.type
_entity.pdbx_description
1 polymer ?
#
loop_
_entity_poly.entity_id
_entity_poly.type
_entity_poly.pdbx_seq_one_letter_code
_entity_poly.pdbx_strand_id
1 'polypeptide(L)'
;MSQPFSVSRPLPLARSVYVDIALLIALLLFLAPTRASAATWTASPSLHATAPTASTYTNPIIAQTSPDPAIIKALDGYYYVIASSDFWQDGSYHILPIYRSTDLVHWTFVRDAFPARPDWAASDAGLWAPDLQYYNHKYYMYYTASWTNPLPKYGTNGGSAIGVATADSPAGPWTDAGDPAGGSFQHGPIVPPRPCVFNTDPNCYYWTFDPAEFTNHDGQKYMKAHTSSVMTSMVIPIITISPRPQTAAPARILPIA
;
A
#
# COMPACT_ATOMS: atom_id res chain seq x y z
N MET A 1 -65.54 -22.39 16.63
CA MET A 1 -65.35 -22.68 15.20
C MET A 1 -63.84 -22.74 14.96
N SER A 2 -63.24 -23.94 14.97
CA SER A 2 -62.80 -24.73 13.78
C SER A 2 -61.40 -24.28 13.29
N GLN A 3 -60.30 -25.04 13.22
CA GLN A 3 -59.94 -26.47 13.30
C GLN A 3 -58.48 -26.59 13.86
N PRO A 4 -58.01 -27.78 14.32
CA PRO A 4 -56.68 -27.96 14.91
C PRO A 4 -55.60 -28.42 13.91
N PHE A 5 -54.35 -28.00 14.12
CA PHE A 5 -53.15 -28.59 13.53
C PHE A 5 -52.62 -29.73 14.40
N SER A 6 -52.35 -30.87 13.76
CA SER A 6 -51.79 -32.08 14.36
C SER A 6 -50.27 -31.99 14.47
N VAL A 7 -49.71 -32.31 15.65
CA VAL A 7 -48.28 -32.59 15.83
C VAL A 7 -48.15 -33.98 16.46
N SER A 8 -47.45 -34.85 15.73
CA SER A 8 -47.22 -36.26 16.01
C SER A 8 -46.39 -36.51 17.27
N ARG A 9 -46.87 -37.43 18.12
CA ARG A 9 -46.14 -37.98 19.27
C ARG A 9 -44.96 -38.87 18.81
N PRO A 10 -43.79 -38.82 19.48
CA PRO A 10 -42.71 -39.76 19.22
C PRO A 10 -43.04 -41.17 19.77
N LEU A 11 -42.67 -42.19 18.98
CA LEU A 11 -42.83 -43.61 19.27
C LEU A 11 -41.94 -44.07 20.45
N PRO A 12 -42.35 -45.09 21.22
CA PRO A 12 -41.54 -45.64 22.31
C PRO A 12 -40.44 -46.53 21.75
N LEU A 13 -39.17 -46.21 22.05
CA LEU A 13 -38.05 -47.10 21.76
C LEU A 13 -37.99 -48.21 22.81
N ALA A 14 -38.09 -49.44 22.32
CA ALA A 14 -38.14 -50.67 23.10
C ALA A 14 -36.81 -50.95 23.83
N ARG A 15 -36.94 -51.52 25.02
CA ARG A 15 -35.93 -51.88 26.04
C ARG A 15 -34.82 -52.86 25.61
N SER A 16 -34.57 -53.07 24.32
CA SER A 16 -33.82 -54.23 23.80
C SER A 16 -32.50 -53.91 23.07
N VAL A 17 -31.93 -52.71 23.23
CA VAL A 17 -30.68 -52.32 22.52
C VAL A 17 -29.47 -52.15 23.46
N TYR A 18 -29.69 -52.06 24.78
CA TYR A 18 -28.60 -51.80 25.74
C TYR A 18 -27.83 -53.04 26.19
N VAL A 19 -28.36 -54.25 25.99
CA VAL A 19 -27.69 -55.48 26.45
C VAL A 19 -26.65 -56.00 25.43
N ASP A 20 -26.85 -55.74 24.14
CA ASP A 20 -25.95 -56.26 23.08
C ASP A 20 -24.68 -55.42 22.86
N ILE A 21 -24.69 -54.13 23.19
CA ILE A 21 -23.50 -53.25 23.04
C ILE A 21 -22.47 -53.52 24.16
N ALA A 22 -22.91 -53.90 25.35
CA ALA A 22 -22.02 -54.18 26.48
C ALA A 22 -21.23 -55.48 26.31
N LEU A 23 -21.80 -56.50 25.65
CA LEU A 23 -21.12 -57.78 25.41
C LEU A 23 -20.07 -57.70 24.28
N LEU A 24 -20.28 -56.85 23.28
CA LEU A 24 -19.35 -56.66 22.15
C LEU A 24 -18.08 -55.87 22.55
N ILE A 25 -18.17 -54.97 23.52
CA ILE A 25 -17.01 -54.21 24.04
C ILE A 25 -16.13 -55.10 24.95
N ALA A 26 -16.72 -56.05 25.68
CA ALA A 26 -15.99 -56.98 26.55
C ALA A 26 -15.24 -58.09 25.79
N LEU A 27 -15.68 -58.45 24.58
CA LEU A 27 -15.05 -59.51 23.77
C LEU A 27 -13.86 -59.00 22.91
N LEU A 28 -13.74 -57.69 22.68
CA LEU A 28 -12.63 -57.08 21.92
C LEU A 28 -11.38 -56.75 22.76
N LEU A 29 -11.41 -56.99 24.08
CA LEU A 29 -10.30 -56.67 24.99
C LEU A 29 -9.42 -57.87 25.38
N PHE A 30 -9.60 -59.06 24.79
CA PHE A 30 -8.89 -60.28 25.22
C PHE A 30 -8.12 -61.07 24.15
N LEU A 31 -7.85 -60.53 22.95
CA LEU A 31 -6.91 -61.16 22.01
C LEU A 31 -6.09 -60.13 21.21
N ALA A 32 -5.00 -59.62 21.79
CA ALA A 32 -3.80 -59.26 21.02
C ALA A 32 -2.59 -59.08 21.97
N PRO A 33 -1.55 -59.93 21.91
CA PRO A 33 -0.28 -59.60 22.53
C PRO A 33 0.36 -58.45 21.74
N THR A 34 0.51 -57.29 22.36
CA THR A 34 1.25 -56.16 21.79
C THR A 34 2.74 -56.50 21.78
N ARG A 35 3.24 -57.07 20.68
CA ARG A 35 4.66 -56.97 20.36
C ARG A 35 4.94 -55.53 19.94
N ALA A 36 5.54 -54.75 20.84
CA ALA A 36 6.17 -53.51 20.47
C ALA A 36 7.36 -53.84 19.55
N SER A 37 7.16 -53.82 18.24
CA SER A 37 8.28 -53.71 17.31
C SER A 37 8.84 -52.30 17.49
N ALA A 38 10.05 -52.21 18.06
CA ALA A 38 10.83 -51.00 17.97
C ALA A 38 11.09 -50.74 16.47
N ALA A 39 10.35 -49.80 15.88
CA ALA A 39 10.69 -49.28 14.58
C ALA A 39 12.01 -48.52 14.75
N THR A 40 13.11 -49.13 14.34
CA THR A 40 14.38 -48.44 14.18
C THR A 40 14.19 -47.41 13.08
N TRP A 41 14.06 -46.15 13.48
CA TRP A 41 14.20 -45.02 12.58
C TRP A 41 15.64 -45.03 12.05
N THR A 42 15.86 -45.64 10.89
CA THR A 42 17.07 -45.37 10.12
C THR A 42 16.96 -43.94 9.64
N ALA A 43 17.73 -43.05 10.27
CA ALA A 43 17.93 -41.71 9.76
C ALA A 43 18.34 -41.84 8.28
N SER A 44 17.52 -41.32 7.37
CA SER A 44 17.97 -41.10 5.99
C SER A 44 19.22 -40.24 6.09
N PRO A 45 20.30 -40.55 5.35
CA PRO A 45 21.45 -39.65 5.30
C PRO A 45 20.90 -38.29 4.89
N SER A 46 20.96 -37.35 5.83
CA SER A 46 20.68 -35.96 5.53
C SER A 46 21.70 -35.56 4.49
N LEU A 47 21.25 -35.50 3.23
CA LEU A 47 21.83 -34.58 2.26
C LEU A 47 21.80 -33.25 2.98
N HIS A 48 22.94 -32.89 3.59
CA HIS A 48 23.23 -31.52 3.94
C HIS A 48 23.21 -30.79 2.61
N ALA A 49 22.02 -30.36 2.19
CA ALA A 49 21.89 -29.30 1.24
C ALA A 49 22.71 -28.18 1.85
N THR A 50 23.88 -27.93 1.26
CA THR A 50 24.68 -26.77 1.60
C THR A 50 23.73 -25.59 1.47
N ALA A 51 23.34 -25.00 2.59
CA ALA A 51 22.54 -23.79 2.54
C ALA A 51 23.31 -22.82 1.63
N PRO A 52 22.66 -22.19 0.63
CA PRO A 52 23.34 -21.26 -0.23
C PRO A 52 24.06 -20.27 0.68
N THR A 53 25.37 -20.09 0.49
CA THR A 53 26.11 -19.07 1.24
C THR A 53 25.39 -17.76 1.05
N ALA A 54 24.84 -17.22 2.14
CA ALA A 54 24.06 -15.98 2.10
C ALA A 54 24.92 -14.90 1.44
N SER A 55 24.46 -14.39 0.30
CA SER A 55 25.13 -13.30 -0.40
C SER A 55 25.16 -12.09 0.54
N THR A 56 26.33 -11.51 0.76
CA THR A 56 26.50 -10.31 1.58
C THR A 56 26.47 -9.06 0.68
N TYR A 57 26.11 -7.92 1.26
CA TYR A 57 26.15 -6.60 0.60
C TYR A 57 26.88 -5.58 1.49
N THR A 58 27.26 -4.44 0.93
CA THR A 58 27.89 -3.34 1.67
C THR A 58 27.11 -2.05 1.40
N ASN A 59 26.86 -1.29 2.45
CA ASN A 59 26.21 0.01 2.34
C ASN A 59 27.23 1.13 2.03
N PRO A 60 26.83 2.18 1.30
CA PRO A 60 25.51 2.33 0.66
C PRO A 60 25.38 1.52 -0.63
N ILE A 61 24.19 0.94 -0.88
CA ILE A 61 23.90 0.16 -2.11
C ILE A 61 23.57 1.04 -3.32
N ILE A 62 23.27 2.32 -3.09
CA ILE A 62 23.18 3.38 -4.10
C ILE A 62 24.12 4.49 -3.65
N ALA A 63 25.12 4.83 -4.46
CA ALA A 63 26.17 5.78 -4.06
C ALA A 63 25.71 7.24 -4.04
N GLN A 64 24.65 7.58 -4.78
CA GLN A 64 24.10 8.93 -4.85
C GLN A 64 23.10 9.20 -3.72
N THR A 65 22.90 10.48 -3.38
CA THR A 65 21.89 10.89 -2.40
C THR A 65 20.49 10.41 -2.81
N SER A 66 19.96 9.46 -2.04
CA SER A 66 18.68 8.80 -2.31
C SER A 66 17.87 8.56 -1.02
N PRO A 67 17.55 9.59 -0.21
CA PRO A 67 16.67 9.45 0.94
C PRO A 67 15.24 9.05 0.54
N ASP A 68 14.47 8.56 1.51
CA ASP A 68 13.05 8.22 1.36
C ASP A 68 12.73 7.28 0.16
N PRO A 69 13.40 6.12 0.02
CA PRO A 69 13.18 5.25 -1.13
C PRO A 69 11.82 4.55 -1.07
N ALA A 70 11.05 4.67 -2.15
CA ALA A 70 9.92 3.80 -2.47
C ALA A 70 10.34 2.70 -3.43
N ILE A 71 9.98 1.46 -3.13
CA ILE A 71 10.37 0.29 -3.90
C ILE A 71 9.15 -0.49 -4.41
N ILE A 72 9.22 -0.98 -5.64
CA ILE A 72 8.25 -1.91 -6.20
C ILE A 72 8.93 -3.01 -7.01
N LYS A 73 8.44 -4.24 -6.92
CA LYS A 73 8.76 -5.30 -7.89
C LYS A 73 7.77 -5.21 -9.04
N ALA A 74 8.27 -4.93 -10.23
CA ALA A 74 7.46 -4.68 -11.41
C ALA A 74 7.11 -5.97 -12.18
N LEU A 75 6.16 -5.86 -13.10
CA LEU A 75 5.71 -6.99 -13.92
C LEU A 75 6.78 -7.51 -14.89
N ASP A 76 7.78 -6.68 -15.21
CA ASP A 76 8.94 -7.07 -16.02
C ASP A 76 9.98 -7.91 -15.24
N GLY A 77 9.73 -8.18 -13.96
CA GLY A 77 10.58 -8.98 -13.08
C GLY A 77 11.65 -8.21 -12.31
N TYR A 78 11.83 -6.91 -12.58
CA TYR A 78 12.83 -6.10 -11.91
C TYR A 78 12.27 -5.36 -10.70
N TYR A 79 13.16 -5.01 -9.78
CA TYR A 79 12.89 -4.08 -8.70
C TYR A 79 13.19 -2.66 -9.17
N TYR A 80 12.32 -1.72 -8.82
CA TYR A 80 12.50 -0.30 -9.08
C TYR A 80 12.46 0.47 -7.78
N VAL A 81 13.38 1.41 -7.62
CA VAL A 81 13.42 2.37 -6.51
C VAL A 81 13.28 3.77 -7.08
N ILE A 82 12.40 4.56 -6.48
CA ILE A 82 12.34 6.01 -6.66
C ILE A 82 12.56 6.64 -5.30
N ALA A 83 13.39 7.68 -5.21
CA ALA A 83 13.82 8.27 -3.95
C ALA A 83 13.76 9.79 -4.00
N SER A 84 13.66 10.46 -2.84
CA SER A 84 14.03 11.87 -2.72
C SER A 84 15.47 12.07 -3.20
N SER A 85 15.79 13.25 -3.75
CA SER A 85 17.16 13.57 -4.14
C SER A 85 17.40 15.09 -4.14
N ASP A 86 18.65 15.45 -4.38
CA ASP A 86 19.15 16.81 -4.53
C ASP A 86 20.32 16.77 -5.54
N PHE A 87 21.33 17.62 -5.39
CA PHE A 87 22.57 17.53 -6.14
C PHE A 87 23.31 16.21 -5.88
N TRP A 88 23.66 15.55 -6.97
CA TRP A 88 24.58 14.41 -6.99
C TRP A 88 26.04 14.87 -6.93
N GLN A 89 26.94 13.91 -6.76
CA GLN A 89 28.38 14.19 -6.61
C GLN A 89 29.01 14.84 -7.86
N ASP A 90 28.41 14.68 -9.03
CA ASP A 90 28.79 15.31 -10.29
C ASP A 90 28.19 16.72 -10.48
N GLY A 91 27.38 17.18 -9.53
CA GLY A 91 26.76 18.50 -9.52
C GLY A 91 25.47 18.61 -10.32
N SER A 92 24.91 17.51 -10.86
CA SER A 92 23.56 17.53 -11.44
C SER A 92 22.49 17.44 -10.37
N TYR A 93 21.41 18.18 -10.55
CA TYR A 93 20.21 18.10 -9.71
C TYR A 93 19.24 17.08 -10.29
N HIS A 94 18.71 16.20 -9.46
CA HIS A 94 17.81 15.11 -9.88
C HIS A 94 16.43 15.20 -9.23
N ILE A 95 15.37 15.03 -10.03
CA ILE A 95 13.99 15.03 -9.54
C ILE A 95 13.47 13.60 -9.48
N LEU A 96 13.36 13.09 -8.25
CA LEU A 96 12.87 11.73 -7.97
C LEU A 96 13.54 10.67 -8.88
N PRO A 97 14.88 10.49 -8.77
CA PRO A 97 15.62 9.58 -9.63
C PRO A 97 15.14 8.14 -9.49
N ILE A 98 15.08 7.45 -10.63
CA ILE A 98 14.62 6.07 -10.75
C ILE A 98 15.83 5.16 -10.91
N TYR A 99 15.89 4.12 -10.06
CA TYR A 99 16.87 3.05 -10.14
C TYR A 99 16.18 1.72 -10.39
N ARG A 100 16.88 0.80 -11.03
CA ARG A 100 16.41 -0.57 -11.29
C ARG A 100 17.44 -1.61 -10.85
N SER A 101 16.98 -2.74 -10.33
CA SER A 101 17.82 -3.87 -9.91
C SER A 101 17.14 -5.21 -10.19
N THR A 102 17.93 -6.27 -10.37
CA THR A 102 17.45 -7.66 -10.40
C THR A 102 17.60 -8.37 -9.06
N ASP A 103 18.43 -7.85 -8.16
CA ASP A 103 18.91 -8.57 -6.97
C ASP A 103 18.82 -7.77 -5.66
N LEU A 104 18.26 -6.55 -5.70
CA LEU A 104 18.14 -5.60 -4.58
C LEU A 104 19.47 -5.04 -4.07
N VAL A 105 20.60 -5.42 -4.66
CA VAL A 105 21.95 -5.02 -4.23
C VAL A 105 22.61 -4.10 -5.26
N HIS A 106 22.57 -4.48 -6.53
CA HIS A 106 23.17 -3.71 -7.62
C HIS A 106 22.09 -2.91 -8.33
N TRP A 107 22.23 -1.58 -8.27
CA TRP A 107 21.24 -0.64 -8.79
C TRP A 107 21.81 0.15 -9.97
N THR A 108 21.03 0.25 -11.04
CA THR A 108 21.35 1.05 -12.22
C THR A 108 20.40 2.24 -12.30
N PHE A 109 20.94 3.45 -12.44
CA PHE A 109 20.13 4.63 -12.71
C PHE A 109 19.45 4.51 -14.08
N VAL A 110 18.16 4.85 -14.12
CA VAL A 110 17.34 4.77 -15.34
C VAL A 110 17.11 6.14 -15.92
N ARG A 111 16.54 7.06 -15.13
CA ARG A 111 16.19 8.44 -15.46
C ARG A 111 15.61 9.15 -14.23
N ASP A 112 15.36 10.44 -14.35
CA ASP A 112 14.49 11.17 -13.42
C ASP A 112 13.02 10.90 -13.72
N ALA A 113 12.18 10.86 -12.68
CA ALA A 113 10.75 10.65 -12.88
C ALA A 113 10.12 11.81 -13.64
N PHE A 114 10.60 13.03 -13.40
CA PHE A 114 10.10 14.25 -14.02
C PHE A 114 11.20 15.04 -14.72
N PRO A 115 10.96 15.50 -15.96
CA PRO A 115 11.88 16.42 -16.63
C PRO A 115 11.78 17.85 -16.08
N ALA A 116 10.65 18.19 -15.46
CA ALA A 116 10.37 19.47 -14.81
C ALA A 116 9.31 19.27 -13.72
N ARG A 117 9.27 20.18 -12.75
CA ARG A 117 8.26 20.14 -11.69
C ARG A 117 6.85 20.34 -12.28
N PRO A 118 5.82 19.71 -11.69
CA PRO A 118 4.43 20.00 -12.04
C PRO A 118 4.10 21.49 -11.87
N ASP A 119 3.21 22.03 -12.72
CA ASP A 119 2.89 23.47 -12.76
C ASP A 119 2.33 24.02 -11.42
N TRP A 120 1.69 23.16 -10.63
CA TRP A 120 1.15 23.54 -9.32
C TRP A 120 2.21 23.59 -8.21
N ALA A 121 3.36 22.93 -8.41
CA ALA A 121 4.50 23.03 -7.51
C ALA A 121 5.32 24.28 -7.87
N ALA A 122 5.92 24.93 -6.88
CA ALA A 122 6.77 26.08 -7.17
C ALA A 122 8.01 25.66 -7.96
N SER A 123 8.58 26.59 -8.75
CA SER A 123 9.72 26.30 -9.65
C SER A 123 10.97 25.78 -8.93
N ASP A 124 11.12 26.13 -7.66
CA ASP A 124 12.22 25.77 -6.78
C ASP A 124 11.86 24.67 -5.77
N ALA A 125 10.63 24.12 -5.82
CA ALA A 125 10.14 23.16 -4.83
C ALA A 125 10.96 21.86 -4.81
N GLY A 126 11.18 21.28 -3.63
CA GLY A 126 11.63 19.90 -3.57
C GLY A 126 10.47 18.95 -3.89
N LEU A 127 10.73 17.90 -4.69
CA LEU A 127 9.81 16.76 -4.80
C LEU A 127 10.39 15.58 -4.01
N TRP A 128 9.64 15.11 -3.02
CA TRP A 128 10.15 14.24 -1.97
C TRP A 128 9.24 13.07 -1.62
N ALA A 129 9.82 12.09 -0.92
CA ALA A 129 9.17 10.99 -0.25
C ALA A 129 8.10 10.31 -1.12
N PRO A 130 8.52 9.72 -2.25
CA PRO A 130 7.59 9.04 -3.11
C PRO A 130 6.97 7.82 -2.41
N ASP A 131 5.82 7.37 -2.91
CA ASP A 131 5.25 6.04 -2.66
C ASP A 131 4.76 5.43 -3.98
N LEU A 132 4.99 4.12 -4.18
CA LEU A 132 4.74 3.44 -5.45
C LEU A 132 3.67 2.36 -5.33
N GLN A 133 2.69 2.43 -6.21
CA GLN A 133 1.58 1.48 -6.24
C GLN A 133 1.31 1.02 -7.67
N TYR A 134 0.87 -0.23 -7.80
CA TYR A 134 0.42 -0.78 -9.08
C TYR A 134 -0.98 -1.35 -8.94
N TYR A 135 -1.91 -0.82 -9.71
CA TYR A 135 -3.29 -1.30 -9.77
C TYR A 135 -3.95 -0.82 -11.07
N ASN A 136 -5.04 -1.48 -11.49
CA ASN A 136 -5.76 -1.14 -12.72
C ASN A 136 -4.85 -0.99 -13.96
N HIS A 137 -3.85 -1.87 -14.06
CA HIS A 137 -2.87 -1.88 -15.16
C HIS A 137 -2.04 -0.60 -15.31
N LYS A 138 -1.88 0.18 -14.23
CA LYS A 138 -1.15 1.43 -14.22
C LYS A 138 -0.31 1.56 -12.94
N TYR A 139 0.84 2.22 -13.07
CA TYR A 139 1.67 2.58 -11.94
C TYR A 139 1.29 3.98 -11.45
N TYR A 140 1.27 4.14 -10.13
CA TYR A 140 0.99 5.39 -9.44
C TYR A 140 2.18 5.73 -8.55
N MET A 141 2.61 6.98 -8.61
CA MET A 141 3.63 7.54 -7.73
C MET A 141 3.01 8.71 -7.00
N TYR A 142 2.80 8.56 -5.69
CA TYR A 142 2.46 9.69 -4.83
C TYR A 142 3.74 10.35 -4.38
N TYR A 143 3.74 11.67 -4.26
CA TYR A 143 4.94 12.42 -3.89
C TYR A 143 4.57 13.72 -3.22
N THR A 144 5.48 14.23 -2.39
CA THR A 144 5.35 15.53 -1.74
C THR A 144 5.97 16.61 -2.62
N ALA A 145 5.32 17.75 -2.77
CA ALA A 145 5.98 19.00 -3.13
C ALA A 145 6.18 19.84 -1.86
N SER A 146 7.39 20.34 -1.65
CA SER A 146 7.74 21.09 -0.44
C SER A 146 6.90 22.35 -0.24
N TRP A 147 6.51 22.99 -1.34
CA TRP A 147 5.62 24.15 -1.36
C TRP A 147 5.04 24.32 -2.77
N THR A 148 3.93 25.03 -2.85
CA THR A 148 3.13 25.16 -4.08
C THR A 148 3.22 26.56 -4.64
N ASN A 149 3.03 26.68 -5.97
CA ASN A 149 2.78 27.96 -6.60
C ASN A 149 1.51 28.60 -6.01
N PRO A 150 1.30 29.92 -6.18
CA PRO A 150 0.07 30.56 -5.77
C PRO A 150 -1.15 29.80 -6.31
N LEU A 151 -1.92 29.18 -5.41
CA LEU A 151 -3.15 28.49 -5.75
C LEU A 151 -4.32 29.44 -5.42
N PRO A 152 -5.34 29.59 -6.29
CA PRO A 152 -6.43 30.56 -6.08
C PRO A 152 -7.13 30.47 -4.72
N LYS A 153 -7.09 29.30 -4.08
CA LYS A 153 -7.69 29.04 -2.76
C LYS A 153 -6.73 29.22 -1.58
N TYR A 154 -5.41 29.23 -1.80
CA TYR A 154 -4.38 29.12 -0.76
C TYR A 154 -3.39 30.30 -0.79
N GLY A 155 -3.85 31.48 -1.20
CA GLY A 155 -3.06 32.71 -1.10
C GLY A 155 -1.80 32.72 -1.98
N THR A 156 -0.86 33.59 -1.61
CA THR A 156 0.30 33.95 -2.44
C THR A 156 1.44 32.94 -2.41
N ASN A 157 1.59 32.16 -1.35
CA ASN A 157 2.58 31.08 -1.24
C ASN A 157 1.88 29.89 -0.59
N GLY A 158 1.46 28.90 -1.37
CA GLY A 158 0.83 27.72 -0.79
C GLY A 158 1.87 26.85 -0.07
N GLY A 159 1.46 26.18 1.01
CA GLY A 159 2.32 25.23 1.75
C GLY A 159 2.66 23.95 0.96
N SER A 160 3.28 22.98 1.64
CA SER A 160 3.50 21.64 1.07
C SER A 160 2.20 20.93 0.75
N ALA A 161 2.26 20.06 -0.24
CA ALA A 161 1.11 19.34 -0.77
C ALA A 161 1.54 17.99 -1.35
N ILE A 162 0.59 17.09 -1.56
CA ILE A 162 0.84 15.76 -2.14
C ILE A 162 0.22 15.70 -3.54
N GLY A 163 1.03 15.30 -4.51
CA GLY A 163 0.64 15.01 -5.89
C GLY A 163 0.51 13.51 -6.16
N VAL A 164 0.01 13.18 -7.35
CA VAL A 164 0.05 11.82 -7.89
C VAL A 164 0.44 11.85 -9.35
N ALA A 165 1.44 11.05 -9.71
CA ALA A 165 1.83 10.80 -11.08
C ALA A 165 1.42 9.40 -11.51
N THR A 166 1.23 9.22 -12.81
CA THR A 166 0.96 7.91 -13.39
C THR A 166 1.93 7.56 -14.51
N ALA A 167 2.18 6.27 -14.68
CA ALA A 167 2.97 5.71 -15.77
C ALA A 167 2.49 4.30 -16.14
N ASP A 168 2.77 3.87 -17.36
CA ASP A 168 2.50 2.48 -17.79
C ASP A 168 3.66 1.53 -17.43
N SER A 169 4.79 2.08 -16.99
CA SER A 169 5.98 1.37 -16.51
C SER A 169 6.59 2.15 -15.34
N PRO A 170 7.15 1.48 -14.31
CA PRO A 170 7.81 2.18 -13.20
C PRO A 170 9.10 2.88 -13.63
N ALA A 171 9.66 2.52 -14.80
CA ALA A 171 10.73 3.28 -15.43
C ALA A 171 10.26 4.68 -15.89
N GLY A 172 8.95 4.92 -15.99
CA GLY A 172 8.34 6.10 -16.60
C GLY A 172 8.19 5.97 -18.13
N PRO A 173 7.88 7.08 -18.83
CA PRO A 173 7.78 8.44 -18.29
C PRO A 173 6.62 8.57 -17.29
N TRP A 174 6.84 9.33 -16.22
CA TRP A 174 5.78 9.68 -15.27
C TRP A 174 5.11 10.97 -15.70
N THR A 175 3.79 11.02 -15.57
CA THR A 175 2.99 12.20 -15.86
C THR A 175 2.17 12.55 -14.64
N ASP A 176 2.29 13.79 -14.16
CA ASP A 176 1.43 14.29 -13.09
C ASP A 176 -0.04 14.20 -13.53
N ALA A 177 -0.88 13.58 -12.72
CA ALA A 177 -2.28 13.33 -13.05
C ALA A 177 -3.22 14.44 -12.53
N GLY A 178 -2.71 15.41 -11.77
CA GLY A 178 -3.51 16.41 -11.07
C GLY A 178 -4.49 15.78 -10.07
N ASP A 179 -5.59 16.47 -9.75
CA ASP A 179 -6.72 15.91 -8.98
C ASP A 179 -7.71 15.19 -9.91
N PRO A 180 -7.71 13.84 -9.97
CA PRO A 180 -8.60 13.09 -10.83
C PRO A 180 -10.07 13.12 -10.38
N ALA A 181 -10.37 13.57 -9.15
CA ALA A 181 -11.74 13.76 -8.69
C ALA A 181 -12.37 15.05 -9.23
N GLY A 182 -11.61 15.86 -9.97
CA GLY A 182 -12.10 17.12 -10.52
C GLY A 182 -12.50 18.11 -9.43
N GLY A 183 -11.86 18.06 -8.27
CA GLY A 183 -12.02 19.06 -7.23
C GLY A 183 -11.62 20.45 -7.70
N SER A 184 -11.51 21.40 -6.79
CA SER A 184 -11.21 22.81 -7.11
C SER A 184 -9.86 23.06 -7.80
N PHE A 185 -9.08 22.00 -8.09
CA PHE A 185 -7.81 22.04 -8.80
C PHE A 185 -7.78 21.02 -9.93
N GLN A 186 -8.54 21.28 -11.00
CA GLN A 186 -8.24 20.68 -12.30
C GLN A 186 -6.75 21.00 -12.57
N HIS A 187 -5.86 20.00 -12.48
CA HIS A 187 -4.38 20.13 -12.53
C HIS A 187 -3.62 20.59 -11.26
N GLY A 188 -4.15 20.39 -10.04
CA GLY A 188 -3.40 20.63 -8.79
C GLY A 188 -3.15 19.38 -7.94
N PRO A 189 -2.58 19.54 -6.72
CA PRO A 189 -2.28 18.43 -5.83
C PRO A 189 -3.54 17.69 -5.37
N ILE A 190 -3.44 16.38 -5.19
CA ILE A 190 -4.53 15.54 -4.65
C ILE A 190 -4.75 15.75 -3.15
N VAL A 191 -3.72 16.14 -2.41
CA VAL A 191 -3.84 16.64 -1.04
C VAL A 191 -3.29 18.05 -1.04
N PRO A 192 -4.17 19.07 -1.00
CA PRO A 192 -3.72 20.44 -1.10
C PRO A 192 -3.04 20.92 0.19
N PRO A 193 -2.37 22.09 0.15
CA PRO A 193 -1.83 22.72 1.34
C PRO A 193 -2.89 22.86 2.44
N ARG A 194 -2.48 22.60 3.68
CA ARG A 194 -3.37 22.64 4.85
C ARG A 194 -3.17 23.95 5.63
N PRO A 195 -4.13 24.89 5.63
CA PRO A 195 -4.01 26.11 6.42
C PRO A 195 -3.89 25.81 7.92
N CYS A 196 -3.13 26.64 8.63
CA CYS A 196 -3.08 26.62 10.08
C CYS A 196 -4.43 27.04 10.67
N VAL A 197 -5.07 26.18 11.44
CA VAL A 197 -6.44 26.45 11.97
C VAL A 197 -6.46 27.35 13.20
N PHE A 198 -5.31 27.57 13.84
CA PHE A 198 -5.16 28.43 15.02
C PHE A 198 -4.25 29.63 14.79
N ASN A 199 -3.89 29.91 13.53
CA ASN A 199 -3.09 31.08 13.14
C ASN A 199 -3.94 31.98 12.25
N THR A 200 -3.89 33.29 12.49
CA THR A 200 -4.62 34.31 11.72
C THR A 200 -3.87 34.77 10.46
N ASP A 201 -2.60 34.39 10.30
CA ASP A 201 -1.84 34.63 9.07
C ASP A 201 -2.43 33.77 7.93
N PRO A 202 -2.98 34.39 6.86
CA PRO A 202 -3.54 33.66 5.72
C PRO A 202 -2.49 32.88 4.93
N ASN A 203 -1.19 33.09 5.19
CA ASN A 203 -0.09 32.34 4.59
C ASN A 203 0.47 31.25 5.53
N CYS A 204 -0.14 31.01 6.69
CA CYS A 204 0.29 29.92 7.55
C CYS A 204 -0.27 28.59 7.05
N TYR A 205 0.64 27.66 6.76
CA TYR A 205 0.32 26.28 6.39
C TYR A 205 1.01 25.29 7.31
N TYR A 206 0.31 24.22 7.67
CA TYR A 206 0.97 23.02 8.21
C TYR A 206 1.68 22.29 7.08
N TRP A 207 2.77 21.61 7.43
CA TRP A 207 3.41 20.70 6.50
C TRP A 207 2.44 19.57 6.15
N THR A 208 2.39 19.17 4.88
CA THR A 208 1.63 18.01 4.39
C THR A 208 2.54 17.20 3.50
N PHE A 209 3.00 16.05 3.98
CA PHE A 209 4.14 15.34 3.40
C PHE A 209 4.11 13.84 3.70
N ASP A 210 5.05 13.10 3.12
CA ASP A 210 5.29 11.66 3.29
C ASP A 210 4.03 10.81 3.07
N PRO A 211 3.49 10.80 1.83
CA PRO A 211 2.38 9.92 1.49
C PRO A 211 2.80 8.45 1.62
N ALA A 212 1.87 7.63 2.09
CA ALA A 212 1.95 6.18 2.01
C ALA A 212 0.56 5.63 1.70
N GLU A 213 0.38 5.05 0.51
CA GLU A 213 -0.84 4.31 0.18
C GLU A 213 -0.78 2.90 0.81
N PHE A 214 -1.91 2.46 1.33
CA PHE A 214 -2.12 1.09 1.72
C PHE A 214 -3.52 0.62 1.32
N THR A 215 -3.66 -0.68 1.09
CA THR A 215 -4.95 -1.31 0.81
C THR A 215 -5.34 -2.14 2.03
N ASN A 216 -6.56 -1.96 2.54
CA ASN A 216 -7.07 -2.76 3.66
C ASN A 216 -7.49 -4.17 3.20
N HIS A 217 -7.91 -5.01 4.14
CA HIS A 217 -8.36 -6.38 3.89
C HIS A 217 -9.60 -6.49 2.98
N ASP A 218 -10.40 -5.43 2.90
CA ASP A 218 -11.60 -5.34 2.04
C ASP A 218 -11.27 -4.86 0.60
N GLY A 219 -10.00 -4.60 0.30
CA GLY A 219 -9.57 -4.05 -0.98
C GLY A 219 -9.76 -2.54 -1.11
N GLN A 220 -10.17 -1.85 -0.04
CA GLN A 220 -10.29 -0.40 -0.02
C GLN A 220 -8.93 0.27 0.17
N LYS A 221 -8.65 1.28 -0.66
CA LYS A 221 -7.39 2.03 -0.69
C LYS A 221 -7.45 3.28 0.18
N TYR A 222 -6.37 3.52 0.90
CA TYR A 222 -6.20 4.66 1.78
C TYR A 222 -4.81 5.25 1.60
N MET A 223 -4.72 6.55 1.76
CA MET A 223 -3.46 7.27 1.87
C MET A 223 -3.27 7.72 3.31
N LYS A 224 -2.14 7.39 3.90
CA LYS A 224 -1.64 8.06 5.09
C LYS A 224 -0.74 9.23 4.65
N ALA A 225 -0.93 10.39 5.24
CA ALA A 225 -0.04 11.54 5.10
C ALA A 225 0.30 12.13 6.47
N HIS A 226 1.49 12.72 6.61
CA HIS A 226 1.93 13.35 7.85
C HIS A 226 1.68 14.85 7.80
N THR A 227 1.38 15.42 8.98
CA THR A 227 1.23 16.87 9.14
C THR A 227 1.99 17.41 10.34
N SER A 228 2.48 18.65 10.26
CA SER A 228 3.21 19.28 11.38
C SER A 228 2.31 19.74 12.53
N SER A 229 0.98 19.67 12.40
CA SER A 229 0.07 19.93 13.53
C SER A 229 0.05 18.73 14.47
N VAL A 230 0.45 18.93 15.74
CA VAL A 230 0.32 17.98 16.88
C VAL A 230 0.33 16.50 16.46
N MET A 231 1.43 16.02 15.87
CA MET A 231 1.67 14.60 15.51
C MET A 231 0.45 13.85 14.93
N THR A 232 -0.38 14.51 14.12
CA THR A 232 -1.59 13.86 13.59
C THR A 232 -1.31 13.38 12.18
N SER A 233 -1.35 12.06 11.99
CA SER A 233 -1.43 11.45 10.65
C SER A 233 -2.85 11.61 10.12
N MET A 234 -3.01 11.97 8.85
CA MET A 234 -4.30 11.97 8.16
C MET A 234 -4.45 10.68 7.36
N VAL A 235 -5.59 10.01 7.50
CA VAL A 235 -5.98 8.90 6.63
C VAL A 235 -7.04 9.41 5.66
N ILE A 236 -6.71 9.40 4.38
CA ILE A 236 -7.56 9.90 3.30
C ILE A 236 -8.02 8.68 2.51
N PRO A 237 -9.34 8.44 2.35
CA PRO A 237 -9.79 7.42 1.42
C PRO A 237 -9.35 7.85 0.02
N ILE A 238 -8.57 7.01 -0.65
CA ILE A 238 -8.25 7.24 -2.06
C ILE A 238 -9.51 6.83 -2.80
N ILE A 239 -10.36 7.82 -3.10
CA ILE A 239 -11.48 7.60 -4.02
C ILE A 239 -10.82 7.11 -5.28
N THR A 240 -11.11 5.86 -5.62
CA THR A 240 -10.48 5.13 -6.71
C THR A 240 -10.26 6.07 -7.89
N ILE A 241 -9.01 6.23 -8.32
CA ILE A 241 -8.69 6.83 -9.63
C ILE A 241 -9.19 5.81 -10.68
N SER A 242 -10.51 5.69 -10.75
CA SER A 242 -11.21 4.93 -11.75
C SER A 242 -11.38 5.91 -12.91
N PRO A 243 -11.02 5.56 -14.15
CA PRO A 243 -11.45 6.35 -15.30
C PRO A 243 -12.97 6.33 -15.28
N ARG A 244 -13.58 7.41 -14.78
CA ARG A 244 -15.03 7.48 -14.67
C ARG A 244 -15.57 7.40 -16.11
N PRO A 245 -16.52 6.51 -16.42
CA PRO A 245 -17.31 6.67 -17.64
C PRO A 245 -17.95 8.06 -17.56
N GLN A 246 -17.97 8.80 -18.67
CA GLN A 246 -18.38 10.22 -18.73
C GLN A 246 -19.85 10.52 -18.30
N THR A 247 -20.56 9.61 -17.63
CA THR A 247 -22.01 9.70 -17.42
C THR A 247 -22.49 9.65 -15.97
N ALA A 248 -21.63 9.66 -14.95
CA ALA A 248 -22.09 9.63 -13.56
C ALA A 248 -22.15 11.03 -12.91
N ALA A 249 -23.39 11.45 -12.57
CA ALA A 249 -23.77 12.72 -11.96
C ALA A 249 -22.98 13.07 -10.67
N PRO A 250 -22.79 14.37 -10.35
CA PRO A 250 -21.96 14.80 -9.23
C PRO A 250 -22.55 14.41 -7.86
N ALA A 251 -21.68 13.92 -6.97
CA ALA A 251 -22.04 13.56 -5.59
C ALA A 251 -22.39 14.82 -4.78
N ARG A 252 -23.54 14.76 -4.10
CA ARG A 252 -24.10 15.82 -3.26
C ARG A 252 -23.48 15.74 -1.86
N ILE A 253 -22.76 16.78 -1.45
CA ILE A 253 -22.28 16.92 -0.06
C ILE A 253 -23.47 17.35 0.80
N LEU A 254 -23.83 16.57 1.82
CA LEU A 254 -24.81 16.95 2.83
C LEU A 254 -24.10 17.68 3.98
N PRO A 255 -24.64 18.79 4.49
CA PRO A 255 -24.11 19.45 5.67
C PRO A 255 -24.38 18.61 6.92
N ILE A 256 -23.41 18.57 7.82
CA ILE A 256 -23.54 17.97 9.15
C ILE A 256 -24.29 19.00 10.02
N ALA A 257 -25.39 18.57 10.62
CA ALA A 257 -26.21 19.32 11.57
C ALA A 257 -25.59 19.35 12.97
#